data_AF-A0A4W5NUV4-F1
#
_entry.id   AF-A0A4W5NUV4-F1
#
_cell.length_a   1.000
_cell.length_b   1.000
_cell.length_c   1.000
_cell.angle_alpha   90.00
_cell.angle_beta   90.00
_cell.angle_gamma   90.00
#
_symmetry.space_group_name_H-M   'P 1'
#
loop_
_entity.id
_entity.type
_entity.pdbx_description
1 polymer ?
#
loop_
_entity_poly.entity_id
_entity_poly.type
_entity_poly.pdbx_seq_one_letter_code
_entity_poly.pdbx_strand_id
1 'polypeptide(L)'
;MAELQMLLEEEIPAGKRALLESYQNLSRVAEYCENNYVQAQDKRKALEETKAYTTQSLASVAYQINALANNVLQLLDIQASQLRRMESSINHISQTVDIHKEKVARREIGILTTNKNTSRTHKIIAPGNMERPVRYIRKPIDYTLLDDVGHGVKVRALYFKEKATVSKRNTPYKTLEPVKPPTVPNDYMTSPARLGSQHSPARTASLNQRPRTHSGSSGGSGGRENSGGSSISVPLAVPTPSPPSLGPVSVAPPPPPMVQLTPQIPLTGFVARVQETITDSPAPLPPPPPEDVVMFEEPSPPPPPPPVDYQGDEEAAVVHYSDPYADEDPHWAPKAYVEKVVAIYDYSKDKEDELSFMEGSIIYIIKKNDDGWYEGVCNGVTGLFPGNYVESIMHYAD
;
A
#
# COMPACT_ATOMS: atom_id res chain seq x y z
N MET A 1 -14.48 16.94 10.94
CA MET A 1 -13.95 18.07 11.73
C MET A 1 -15.07 18.78 12.46
N ALA A 2 -16.10 19.29 11.78
CA ALA A 2 -17.23 19.96 12.44
C ALA A 2 -17.93 19.10 13.51
N GLU A 3 -18.17 17.81 13.20
CA GLU A 3 -18.76 16.86 14.15
C GLU A 3 -17.86 16.58 15.37
N LEU A 4 -16.54 16.45 15.15
CA LEU A 4 -15.57 16.30 16.25
C LEU A 4 -15.55 17.53 17.17
N GLN A 5 -15.62 18.72 16.59
CA GLN A 5 -15.66 19.98 17.33
C GLN A 5 -16.91 20.07 18.20
N MET A 6 -18.07 19.75 17.62
CA MET A 6 -19.35 19.73 18.32
C MET A 6 -19.33 18.75 19.51
N LEU A 7 -18.79 17.54 19.30
CA LEU A 7 -18.64 16.55 20.36
C LEU A 7 -17.73 17.05 21.51
N LEU A 8 -16.59 17.65 21.18
CA LEU A 8 -15.61 18.13 22.17
C LEU A 8 -16.07 19.36 22.94
N GLU A 9 -16.67 20.33 22.27
CA GLU A 9 -16.97 21.64 22.86
C GLU A 9 -18.37 21.73 23.45
N GLU A 10 -19.33 20.99 22.89
CA GLU A 10 -20.73 21.12 23.27
C GLU A 10 -21.28 19.84 23.89
N GLU A 11 -21.35 18.73 23.14
CA GLU A 11 -22.18 17.59 23.53
C GLU A 11 -21.61 16.79 24.71
N ILE A 12 -20.30 16.47 24.70
CA ILE A 12 -19.67 15.73 25.81
C ILE A 12 -19.61 16.60 27.08
N PRO A 13 -19.17 17.88 27.04
CA PRO A 13 -19.24 18.75 28.21
C PRO A 13 -20.67 18.97 28.73
N ALA A 14 -21.66 19.11 27.83
CA ALA A 14 -23.06 19.23 28.22
C ALA A 14 -23.59 17.95 28.89
N GLY A 15 -23.31 16.78 28.32
CA GLY A 15 -23.68 15.50 28.90
C GLY A 15 -23.04 15.29 30.28
N LYS A 16 -21.77 15.66 30.44
CA LYS A 16 -21.08 15.62 31.74
C LYS A 16 -21.72 16.56 32.76
N ARG A 17 -22.05 17.80 32.36
CA ARG A 17 -22.77 18.75 33.23
C ARG A 17 -24.15 18.22 33.63
N ALA A 18 -24.90 17.64 32.70
CA ALA A 18 -26.21 17.03 32.99
C ALA A 18 -26.10 15.87 34.00
N LEU A 19 -25.03 15.06 33.92
CA LEU A 19 -24.76 14.00 34.91
C LEU A 19 -24.46 14.58 36.31
N LEU A 20 -23.66 15.64 36.38
CA LEU A 20 -23.36 16.32 37.65
C LEU A 20 -24.60 16.97 38.26
N GLU A 21 -25.46 17.55 37.43
CA GLU A 21 -26.73 18.11 37.88
C GLU A 21 -27.68 17.00 38.37
N SER A 22 -27.73 15.88 37.64
CA SER A 22 -28.48 14.68 38.03
C SER A 22 -28.06 14.18 39.41
N TYR A 23 -26.77 14.11 39.69
CA TYR A 23 -26.26 13.76 41.02
C TYR A 23 -26.83 14.66 42.14
N GLN A 24 -26.80 15.99 41.96
CA GLN A 24 -27.35 16.92 42.94
C GLN A 24 -28.87 16.79 43.07
N ASN A 25 -29.57 16.65 41.95
CA ASN A 25 -31.02 16.54 41.92
C ASN A 25 -31.50 15.26 42.60
N LEU A 26 -30.83 14.12 42.37
CA LEU A 26 -31.15 12.84 43.01
C LEU A 26 -30.97 12.88 44.53
N SER A 27 -29.95 13.59 45.02
CA SER A 27 -29.80 13.82 46.46
C SER A 27 -31.02 14.52 47.05
N ARG A 28 -31.51 15.58 46.39
CA ARG A 28 -32.73 16.30 46.84
C ARG A 28 -33.99 15.45 46.71
N VAL A 29 -34.11 14.65 45.65
CA VAL A 29 -35.25 13.73 45.45
C VAL A 29 -35.28 12.67 46.55
N ALA A 30 -34.12 12.13 46.95
CA ALA A 30 -34.01 11.18 48.04
C ALA A 30 -34.46 11.80 49.38
N GLU A 31 -33.95 12.99 49.72
CA GLU A 31 -34.36 13.73 50.92
C GLU A 31 -35.87 14.05 50.89
N TYR A 32 -36.41 14.43 49.73
CA TYR A 32 -37.85 14.68 49.59
C TYR A 32 -38.67 13.41 49.83
N CYS A 33 -38.29 12.28 49.24
CA CYS A 33 -39.02 11.03 49.40
C CYS A 33 -39.05 10.57 50.87
N GLU A 34 -37.92 10.70 51.57
CA GLU A 34 -37.83 10.39 53.00
C GLU A 34 -38.73 11.31 53.84
N ASN A 35 -38.61 12.63 53.66
CA ASN A 35 -39.40 13.60 54.40
C ASN A 35 -40.91 13.48 54.11
N ASN A 36 -41.29 13.29 52.85
CA ASN A 36 -42.67 13.06 52.44
C ASN A 36 -43.22 11.78 53.07
N TYR A 37 -42.44 10.70 53.09
CA TYR A 37 -42.85 9.47 53.74
C TYR A 37 -43.06 9.64 55.25
N VAL A 38 -42.18 10.37 55.95
CA VAL A 38 -42.32 10.63 57.40
C VAL A 38 -43.53 11.51 57.71
N GLN A 39 -43.76 12.57 56.94
CA GLN A 39 -44.82 13.56 57.18
C GLN A 39 -46.21 13.13 56.69
N ALA A 40 -46.30 12.23 55.70
CA ALA A 40 -47.57 11.81 55.12
C ALA A 40 -48.44 11.02 56.12
N GLN A 41 -49.75 11.33 56.13
CA GLN A 41 -50.76 10.54 56.85
C GLN A 41 -50.98 9.16 56.20
N ASP A 42 -50.95 9.08 54.87
CA ASP A 42 -51.05 7.82 54.11
C ASP A 42 -49.67 7.37 53.62
N LYS A 43 -49.07 6.43 54.37
CA LYS A 43 -47.76 5.84 54.04
C LYS A 43 -47.78 5.05 52.74
N ARG A 44 -48.93 4.48 52.36
CA ARG A 44 -49.04 3.62 51.19
C ARG A 44 -48.95 4.47 49.92
N LYS A 45 -49.61 5.63 49.91
CA LYS A 45 -49.50 6.62 48.83
C LYS A 45 -48.09 7.21 48.71
N ALA A 46 -47.48 7.63 49.83
CA ALA A 46 -46.13 8.19 49.82
C ALA A 46 -45.05 7.19 49.35
N LEU A 47 -45.22 5.91 49.67
CA LEU A 47 -44.35 4.85 49.16
C LEU A 47 -44.49 4.69 47.65
N GLU A 48 -45.71 4.74 47.12
CA GLU A 48 -45.94 4.59 45.68
C GLU A 48 -45.34 5.77 44.89
N GLU A 49 -45.44 6.98 45.44
CA GLU A 49 -44.77 8.17 44.90
C GLU A 49 -43.24 8.03 44.94
N THR A 50 -42.68 7.49 46.03
CA THR A 50 -41.24 7.20 46.13
C THR A 50 -40.78 6.19 45.08
N LYS A 51 -41.56 5.12 44.82
CA LYS A 51 -41.27 4.16 43.75
C LYS A 51 -41.30 4.81 42.36
N ALA A 52 -42.24 5.72 42.14
CA ALA A 52 -42.33 6.47 40.89
C ALA A 52 -41.07 7.32 40.67
N TYR A 53 -40.65 8.09 41.67
CA TYR A 53 -39.39 8.85 41.63
C TYR A 53 -38.17 7.95 41.46
N THR A 54 -38.14 6.78 42.09
CA THR A 54 -37.04 5.80 41.94
C THR A 54 -36.95 5.29 40.50
N THR A 55 -38.08 4.94 39.90
CA THR A 55 -38.13 4.45 38.52
C THR A 55 -37.74 5.54 37.53
N GLN A 56 -38.22 6.77 37.74
CA GLN A 56 -37.87 7.93 36.92
C GLN A 56 -36.37 8.25 37.02
N SER A 57 -35.80 8.18 38.23
CA SER A 57 -34.38 8.40 38.49
C SER A 57 -33.50 7.39 37.77
N LEU A 58 -33.86 6.10 37.85
CA LEU A 58 -33.16 5.02 37.16
C LEU A 58 -33.16 5.23 35.64
N ALA A 59 -34.33 5.53 35.06
CA ALA A 59 -34.47 5.79 33.63
C ALA A 59 -33.67 7.02 33.19
N SER A 60 -33.68 8.09 33.99
CA SER A 60 -32.97 9.33 33.68
C SER A 60 -31.45 9.14 33.68
N VAL A 61 -30.89 8.51 34.71
CA VAL A 61 -29.44 8.25 34.80
C VAL A 61 -28.99 7.30 33.68
N ALA A 62 -29.74 6.23 33.43
CA ALA A 62 -29.41 5.29 32.36
C ALA A 62 -29.38 5.98 30.99
N TYR A 63 -30.36 6.84 30.70
CA TYR A 63 -30.39 7.61 29.46
C TYR A 63 -29.18 8.56 29.33
N GLN A 64 -28.87 9.31 30.39
CA GLN A 64 -27.74 10.25 30.40
C GLN A 64 -26.39 9.55 30.20
N ILE A 65 -26.17 8.42 30.88
CA ILE A 65 -24.95 7.61 30.72
C ILE A 65 -24.86 7.05 29.30
N ASN A 66 -25.95 6.48 28.77
CA ASN A 66 -25.97 5.93 27.43
C ASN A 66 -25.69 7.01 26.38
N ALA A 67 -26.30 8.20 26.49
CA ALA A 67 -26.06 9.30 25.57
C ALA A 67 -24.58 9.73 25.59
N LEU A 68 -24.02 9.95 26.78
CA LEU A 68 -22.61 10.35 26.92
C LEU A 68 -21.65 9.27 26.40
N ALA A 69 -21.92 8.00 26.67
CA ALA A 69 -21.11 6.88 26.19
C ALA A 69 -21.10 6.82 24.66
N ASN A 70 -22.25 6.98 24.00
CA ASN A 70 -22.32 6.99 22.53
C ASN A 70 -21.53 8.17 21.95
N ASN A 71 -21.62 9.36 22.54
CA ASN A 71 -20.87 10.53 22.09
C ASN A 71 -19.35 10.32 22.24
N VAL A 72 -18.91 9.70 23.34
CA VAL A 72 -17.48 9.38 23.55
C VAL A 72 -17.00 8.32 22.56
N LEU A 73 -17.78 7.28 22.28
CA LEU A 73 -17.43 6.27 21.26
C LEU A 73 -17.32 6.90 19.87
N GLN A 74 -18.27 7.75 19.50
CA GLN A 74 -18.26 8.49 18.23
C GLN A 74 -17.02 9.40 18.10
N LEU A 75 -16.64 10.08 19.19
CA LEU A 75 -15.42 10.88 19.25
C LEU A 75 -14.19 10.03 18.91
N LEU A 76 -14.02 8.89 19.58
CA LEU A 76 -12.88 7.99 19.41
C LEU A 76 -12.84 7.40 17.99
N ASP A 77 -13.99 7.01 17.43
CA ASP A 77 -14.08 6.51 16.06
C ASP A 77 -13.65 7.56 15.03
N ILE A 78 -14.07 8.82 15.22
CA ILE A 78 -13.66 9.93 14.35
C ILE A 78 -12.15 10.15 14.44
N GLN A 79 -11.57 10.17 15.65
CA GLN A 79 -10.13 10.34 15.84
C GLN A 79 -9.33 9.17 15.23
N ALA A 80 -9.77 7.93 15.43
CA ALA A 80 -9.15 6.76 14.80
C ALA A 80 -9.20 6.83 13.27
N SER A 81 -10.29 7.36 12.70
CA SER A 81 -10.38 7.60 11.26
C SER A 81 -9.43 8.70 10.77
N GLN A 82 -9.20 9.75 11.58
CA GLN A 82 -8.27 10.84 11.26
C GLN A 82 -6.84 10.33 11.23
N LEU A 83 -6.43 9.56 12.24
CA LEU A 83 -5.10 8.95 12.28
C LEU A 83 -4.85 8.05 11.07
N ARG A 84 -5.81 7.19 10.70
CA ARG A 84 -5.69 6.35 9.49
C ARG A 84 -5.52 7.15 8.20
N ARG A 85 -6.22 8.29 8.07
CA ARG A 85 -6.04 9.18 6.91
C ARG A 85 -4.68 9.88 6.92
N MET A 86 -4.24 10.33 8.09
CA MET A 86 -2.94 10.98 8.27
C MET A 86 -1.79 10.02 7.97
N GLU A 87 -1.88 8.78 8.47
CA GLU A 87 -0.93 7.70 8.17
C GLU A 87 -0.83 7.44 6.66
N SER A 88 -1.97 7.34 5.97
CA SER A 88 -2.00 7.18 4.50
C SER A 88 -1.32 8.36 3.78
N SER A 89 -1.58 9.59 4.23
CA SER A 89 -0.92 10.78 3.69
C SER A 89 0.60 10.75 3.91
N ILE A 90 1.04 10.35 5.12
CA ILE A 90 2.46 10.22 5.45
C ILE A 90 3.12 9.14 4.60
N ASN A 91 2.45 8.00 4.39
CA ASN A 91 2.96 6.93 3.53
C ASN A 91 3.15 7.40 2.07
N HIS A 92 2.22 8.21 1.53
CA HIS A 92 2.40 8.79 0.20
C HIS A 92 3.59 9.78 0.13
N ILE A 93 3.80 10.57 1.19
CA ILE A 93 4.95 11.45 1.31
C ILE A 93 6.25 10.63 1.38
N SER A 94 6.29 9.58 2.20
CA SER A 94 7.44 8.68 2.31
C SER A 94 7.81 8.11 0.94
N GLN A 95 6.84 7.52 0.23
CA GLN A 95 7.06 7.00 -1.13
C GLN A 95 7.57 8.07 -2.10
N THR A 96 7.06 9.31 -1.99
CA THR A 96 7.51 10.42 -2.84
C THR A 96 8.96 10.79 -2.55
N VAL A 97 9.36 10.79 -1.28
CA VAL A 97 10.74 11.03 -0.85
C VAL A 97 11.64 9.89 -1.31
N ASP A 98 11.24 8.63 -1.14
CA ASP A 98 12.01 7.46 -1.57
C ASP A 98 12.24 7.48 -3.08
N ILE A 99 11.19 7.75 -3.86
CA ILE A 99 11.29 7.93 -5.31
C ILE A 99 12.23 9.09 -5.65
N HIS A 100 12.17 10.19 -4.91
CA HIS A 100 13.04 11.34 -5.15
C HIS A 100 14.50 11.00 -4.86
N LYS A 101 14.80 10.38 -3.71
CA LYS A 101 16.13 9.93 -3.31
C LYS A 101 16.71 8.96 -4.35
N GLU A 102 15.95 7.96 -4.76
CA GLU A 102 16.37 7.01 -5.81
C GLU A 102 16.59 7.71 -7.16
N LYS A 103 15.75 8.69 -7.53
CA LYS A 103 15.94 9.47 -8.76
C LYS A 103 17.21 10.31 -8.73
N VAL A 104 17.54 10.91 -7.59
CA VAL A 104 18.78 11.69 -7.42
C VAL A 104 19.99 10.76 -7.53
N ALA A 105 19.99 9.65 -6.77
CA ALA A 105 21.06 8.65 -6.83
C ALA A 105 21.26 8.10 -8.26
N ARG A 106 20.16 7.75 -8.95
CA ARG A 106 20.21 7.29 -10.35
C ARG A 106 20.70 8.34 -11.32
N ARG A 107 20.37 9.61 -11.09
CA ARG A 107 20.87 10.71 -11.93
C ARG A 107 22.38 10.85 -11.77
N GLU A 108 22.89 10.78 -10.54
CA GLU A 108 24.33 10.88 -10.25
C GLU A 108 25.12 9.74 -10.89
N ILE A 109 24.72 8.48 -10.66
CA ILE A 109 25.39 7.34 -11.31
C ILE A 109 25.19 7.37 -12.83
N GLY A 110 24.05 7.88 -13.31
CA GLY A 110 23.72 8.01 -14.72
C GLY A 110 24.72 8.84 -15.51
N ILE A 111 25.35 9.85 -14.89
CA ILE A 111 26.43 10.66 -15.50
C ILE A 111 27.62 9.79 -15.91
N LEU A 112 27.87 8.71 -15.16
CA LEU A 112 28.98 7.78 -15.40
C LEU A 112 28.61 6.63 -16.33
N THR A 113 27.39 6.62 -16.90
CA THR A 113 26.92 5.54 -17.78
C THR A 113 26.86 5.97 -19.24
N THR A 114 26.97 4.98 -20.13
CA THR A 114 26.67 5.12 -21.56
C THR A 114 25.96 3.86 -22.03
N ASN A 115 25.28 3.93 -23.18
CA ASN A 115 24.56 2.79 -23.73
C ASN A 115 25.52 1.65 -24.07
N LYS A 116 25.27 0.46 -23.51
CA LYS A 116 25.91 -0.75 -23.99
C LYS A 116 25.20 -1.23 -25.26
N ASN A 117 25.83 -1.10 -26.41
CA ASN A 117 25.28 -1.55 -27.70
C ASN A 117 25.39 -3.07 -27.86
N THR A 118 24.68 -3.82 -27.02
CA THR A 118 24.57 -5.28 -27.13
C THR A 118 23.42 -5.64 -28.07
N SER A 119 23.74 -6.23 -29.20
CA SER A 119 22.73 -6.82 -30.10
C SER A 119 22.72 -8.33 -29.90
N ARG A 120 21.53 -8.92 -29.91
CA ARG A 120 21.35 -10.37 -29.89
C ARG A 120 21.11 -10.84 -31.32
N THR A 121 21.95 -11.74 -31.79
CA THR A 121 21.81 -12.33 -33.12
C THR A 121 21.64 -13.84 -33.04
N HIS A 122 20.99 -14.42 -34.04
CA HIS A 122 20.93 -15.87 -34.19
C HIS A 122 22.30 -16.40 -34.59
N LYS A 123 22.67 -17.59 -34.07
CA LYS A 123 23.95 -18.24 -34.39
C LYS A 123 24.08 -18.56 -35.89
N ILE A 124 22.96 -18.82 -36.55
CA ILE A 124 22.88 -19.09 -37.98
C ILE A 124 21.80 -18.18 -38.54
N ILE A 125 22.16 -17.36 -39.51
CA ILE A 125 21.25 -16.54 -40.29
C ILE A 125 21.30 -17.08 -41.71
N ALA A 126 20.25 -17.80 -42.13
CA ALA A 126 20.15 -18.27 -43.50
C ALA A 126 20.01 -17.07 -44.46
N PRO A 127 20.67 -17.09 -45.63
CA PRO A 127 20.51 -16.03 -46.63
C PRO A 127 19.06 -15.98 -47.10
N GLY A 128 18.55 -14.77 -47.38
CA GLY A 128 17.15 -14.57 -47.81
C GLY A 128 16.79 -15.30 -49.11
N ASN A 129 17.79 -15.57 -49.96
CA ASN A 129 17.65 -16.42 -51.13
C ASN A 129 18.56 -17.65 -50.97
N MET A 130 17.96 -18.81 -50.76
CA MET A 130 18.71 -20.07 -50.78
C MET A 130 19.13 -20.41 -52.21
N GLU A 131 20.38 -20.86 -52.37
CA GLU A 131 20.89 -21.30 -53.66
C GLU A 131 20.04 -22.45 -54.21
N ARG A 132 19.58 -22.31 -55.46
CA ARG A 132 18.72 -23.29 -56.10
C ARG A 132 19.57 -24.49 -56.53
N PRO A 133 19.22 -25.73 -56.16
CA PRO A 133 19.94 -26.91 -56.64
C PRO A 133 19.97 -26.98 -58.17
N VAL A 134 21.15 -26.85 -58.77
CA VAL A 134 21.32 -26.92 -60.23
C VAL A 134 21.45 -28.37 -60.67
N ARG A 135 20.57 -28.82 -61.57
CA ARG A 135 20.62 -30.18 -62.13
C ARG A 135 21.80 -30.33 -63.06
N TYR A 136 22.62 -31.36 -62.84
CA TYR A 136 23.72 -31.71 -63.73
C TYR A 136 23.22 -32.07 -65.13
N ILE A 137 23.89 -31.55 -66.16
CA ILE A 137 23.64 -31.83 -67.57
C ILE A 137 24.99 -32.11 -68.24
N ARG A 138 25.11 -33.29 -68.88
CA ARG A 138 26.29 -33.63 -69.69
C ARG A 138 26.30 -32.74 -70.93
N LYS A 139 27.33 -31.90 -71.06
CA LYS A 139 27.65 -31.16 -72.28
C LYS A 139 28.96 -31.72 -72.86
N PRO A 140 29.06 -31.95 -74.19
CA PRO A 140 30.33 -32.29 -74.81
C PRO A 140 31.33 -31.14 -74.60
N ILE A 141 32.63 -31.44 -74.73
CA ILE A 141 33.68 -30.41 -74.61
C ILE A 141 33.45 -29.38 -75.72
N ASP A 142 33.24 -28.13 -75.32
CA ASP A 142 33.10 -27.00 -76.22
C ASP A 142 34.42 -26.22 -76.24
N TYR A 143 35.20 -26.43 -77.29
CA TYR A 143 36.48 -25.73 -77.47
C TYR A 143 36.32 -24.25 -77.85
N THR A 144 35.09 -23.79 -78.12
CA THR A 144 34.80 -22.40 -78.53
C THR A 144 34.29 -21.51 -77.38
N LEU A 145 34.05 -22.07 -76.19
CA LEU A 145 33.48 -21.36 -75.03
C LEU A 145 34.28 -20.11 -74.62
N LEU A 146 35.58 -20.08 -74.95
CA LEU A 146 36.49 -18.99 -74.59
C LEU A 146 36.92 -18.15 -75.80
N ASP A 147 36.38 -18.40 -77.00
CA ASP A 147 36.75 -17.68 -78.23
C ASP A 147 36.44 -16.17 -78.16
N ASP A 148 35.49 -15.78 -77.32
CA ASP A 148 35.11 -14.39 -77.10
C ASP A 148 35.78 -13.77 -75.85
N VAL A 149 36.63 -14.53 -75.14
CA VAL A 149 37.42 -14.03 -74.00
C VAL A 149 38.83 -13.67 -74.47
N GLY A 150 39.15 -12.37 -74.54
CA GLY A 150 40.45 -11.88 -75.00
C GLY A 150 40.57 -11.87 -76.53
N HIS A 151 41.69 -12.39 -77.07
CA HIS A 151 41.92 -12.50 -78.52
C HIS A 151 41.77 -13.96 -78.96
N GLY A 152 40.54 -14.46 -78.96
CA GLY A 152 40.28 -15.86 -79.29
C GLY A 152 40.55 -16.21 -80.75
N VAL A 153 40.92 -17.47 -80.99
CA VAL A 153 41.25 -18.01 -82.32
C VAL A 153 40.14 -18.95 -82.74
N LYS A 154 39.26 -18.47 -83.62
CA LYS A 154 38.09 -19.23 -84.09
C LYS A 154 38.52 -20.31 -85.08
N VAL A 155 38.22 -21.58 -84.78
CA VAL A 155 38.46 -22.70 -85.69
C VAL A 155 37.41 -22.64 -86.82
N ARG A 156 37.85 -22.32 -88.05
CA ARG A 156 36.98 -22.26 -89.23
C ARG A 156 36.73 -23.67 -89.75
N ALA A 157 35.55 -24.24 -89.51
CA ALA A 157 35.20 -25.59 -89.95
C ALA A 157 35.09 -25.69 -91.49
N LEU A 158 35.97 -26.48 -92.11
CA LEU A 158 35.76 -26.99 -93.47
C LEU A 158 34.95 -28.29 -93.37
N TYR A 159 33.73 -28.27 -93.92
CA TYR A 159 32.84 -29.42 -93.98
C TYR A 159 33.49 -30.59 -94.75
N PHE A 160 33.78 -31.70 -94.06
CA PHE A 160 33.99 -33.01 -94.70
C PHE A 160 32.73 -33.85 -94.58
N LYS A 161 32.18 -34.20 -95.74
CA LYS A 161 30.98 -35.02 -95.95
C LYS A 161 31.43 -36.46 -96.18
N GLU A 162 31.12 -37.38 -95.26
CA GLU A 162 31.24 -38.81 -95.57
C GLU A 162 30.16 -39.64 -94.87
N LYS A 163 29.47 -40.44 -95.69
CA LYS A 163 28.38 -41.35 -95.30
C LYS A 163 28.99 -42.67 -94.82
N ALA A 164 28.63 -43.13 -93.63
CA ALA A 164 28.75 -44.54 -93.28
C ALA A 164 27.63 -44.94 -92.31
N THR A 165 26.77 -45.83 -92.77
CA THR A 165 25.70 -46.50 -92.03
C THR A 165 26.28 -47.64 -91.19
N VAL A 166 26.15 -47.59 -89.87
CA VAL A 166 26.35 -48.77 -89.00
C VAL A 166 25.19 -48.94 -88.03
N SER A 167 24.69 -50.17 -88.08
CA SER A 167 23.53 -50.80 -87.46
C SER A 167 23.31 -50.50 -85.96
N LYS A 168 22.08 -50.10 -85.61
CA LYS A 168 21.54 -50.15 -84.24
C LYS A 168 21.31 -51.61 -83.84
N ARG A 169 22.09 -52.12 -82.88
CA ARG A 169 21.67 -53.21 -82.00
C ARG A 169 22.10 -52.85 -80.59
N ASN A 170 21.14 -52.47 -79.74
CA ASN A 170 21.33 -52.51 -78.30
C ASN A 170 20.13 -53.23 -77.68
N THR A 171 20.43 -54.37 -77.09
CA THR A 171 19.57 -55.18 -76.22
C THR A 171 19.14 -54.36 -75.01
N PRO A 172 17.90 -54.50 -74.51
CA PRO A 172 17.49 -53.80 -73.29
C PRO A 172 18.12 -54.50 -72.08
N TYR A 173 19.15 -53.89 -71.50
CA TYR A 173 19.55 -54.21 -70.13
C TYR A 173 18.51 -53.59 -69.19
N LYS A 174 17.86 -54.44 -68.40
CA LYS A 174 16.88 -54.07 -67.36
C LYS A 174 17.63 -53.38 -66.21
N THR A 175 17.53 -52.06 -66.11
CA THR A 175 17.99 -51.31 -64.92
C THR A 175 17.02 -51.60 -63.78
N LEU A 176 17.51 -52.20 -62.68
CA LEU A 176 16.74 -52.37 -61.45
C LEU A 176 16.38 -51.00 -60.87
N GLU A 177 15.21 -50.87 -60.24
CA GLU A 177 14.80 -49.62 -59.62
C GLU A 177 15.77 -49.19 -58.51
N PRO A 178 16.08 -47.88 -58.38
CA PRO A 178 16.90 -47.38 -57.30
C PRO A 178 16.26 -47.68 -55.93
N VAL A 179 17.00 -48.35 -55.05
CA VAL A 179 16.59 -48.54 -53.65
C VAL A 179 16.55 -47.16 -52.98
N LYS A 180 15.37 -46.81 -52.43
CA LYS A 180 15.18 -45.56 -51.69
C LYS A 180 16.08 -45.54 -50.45
N PRO A 181 16.88 -44.48 -50.21
CA PRO A 181 17.62 -44.35 -48.96
C PRO A 181 16.63 -44.14 -47.79
N PRO A 182 16.98 -44.59 -46.57
CA PRO A 182 16.11 -44.46 -45.41
C PRO A 182 15.85 -42.99 -45.06
N THR A 183 14.58 -42.65 -44.83
CA THR A 183 14.14 -41.33 -44.40
C THR A 183 14.36 -41.18 -42.90
N VAL A 184 15.11 -40.15 -42.49
CA VAL A 184 15.24 -39.78 -41.07
C VAL A 184 13.95 -39.06 -40.62
N PRO A 185 13.34 -39.42 -39.47
CA PRO A 185 12.14 -38.75 -38.97
C PRO A 185 12.34 -37.25 -38.78
N ASN A 186 11.36 -36.48 -39.22
CA ASN A 186 11.44 -35.03 -39.39
C ASN A 186 11.01 -34.26 -38.13
N ASP A 187 11.44 -34.70 -36.95
CA ASP A 187 10.94 -34.16 -35.67
C ASP A 187 11.76 -32.96 -35.15
N TYR A 188 12.78 -32.50 -35.89
CA TYR A 188 13.64 -31.37 -35.49
C TYR A 188 13.75 -30.24 -36.53
N MET A 189 12.74 -30.07 -37.38
CA MET A 189 12.64 -28.88 -38.24
C MET A 189 11.51 -27.96 -37.74
N THR A 190 11.87 -26.97 -36.93
CA THR A 190 11.02 -25.78 -36.71
C THR A 190 10.91 -25.04 -38.04
N SER A 191 9.77 -25.21 -38.71
CA SER A 191 9.49 -24.52 -39.97
C SER A 191 9.24 -23.02 -39.74
N PRO A 192 9.71 -22.13 -40.63
CA PRO A 192 9.46 -20.71 -40.54
C PRO A 192 8.06 -20.38 -41.08
N ALA A 193 7.30 -19.65 -40.25
CA ALA A 193 6.15 -18.81 -40.58
C ALA A 193 5.05 -19.40 -41.50
N ARG A 194 3.92 -19.77 -40.89
CA ARG A 194 2.60 -19.65 -41.53
C ARG A 194 1.69 -18.80 -40.66
N LEU A 195 1.32 -17.63 -41.18
CA LEU A 195 0.15 -16.88 -40.75
C LEU A 195 -1.08 -17.80 -40.89
N GLY A 196 -1.90 -17.87 -39.84
CA GLY A 196 -3.19 -18.53 -39.90
C GLY A 196 -3.60 -19.13 -38.56
N SER A 197 -4.56 -18.44 -37.93
CA SER A 197 -5.43 -18.90 -36.84
C SER A 197 -5.64 -20.42 -36.80
N GLN A 198 -5.45 -21.05 -35.63
CA GLN A 198 -6.40 -21.93 -34.93
C GLN A 198 -5.72 -22.62 -33.73
N HIS A 199 -6.40 -22.50 -32.59
CA HIS A 199 -6.40 -23.30 -31.35
C HIS A 199 -5.29 -24.34 -31.10
N SER A 200 -4.56 -24.14 -30.00
CA SER A 200 -3.78 -25.20 -29.34
C SER A 200 -4.66 -25.94 -28.30
N PRO A 201 -4.58 -27.28 -28.21
CA PRO A 201 -5.20 -28.02 -27.11
C PRO A 201 -4.36 -27.92 -25.84
N ALA A 202 -5.07 -27.79 -24.73
CA ALA A 202 -4.54 -27.67 -23.38
C ALA A 202 -3.63 -28.85 -22.98
N ARG A 203 -2.51 -28.54 -22.31
CA ARG A 203 -1.86 -29.45 -21.38
C ARG A 203 -1.91 -28.86 -19.98
N THR A 204 -2.45 -29.68 -19.09
CA THR A 204 -2.74 -29.49 -17.69
C THR A 204 -1.47 -29.34 -16.85
N ALA A 205 -1.42 -28.31 -16.00
CA ALA A 205 -0.75 -28.35 -14.70
C ALA A 205 -1.49 -27.38 -13.78
N SER A 206 -2.19 -27.93 -12.79
CA SER A 206 -2.78 -27.18 -11.69
C SER A 206 -1.69 -26.75 -10.71
N LEU A 207 -1.65 -25.48 -10.34
CA LEU A 207 -1.35 -25.08 -8.97
C LEU A 207 -2.02 -23.74 -8.67
N ASN A 208 -2.81 -23.74 -7.59
CA ASN A 208 -3.69 -22.67 -7.16
C ASN A 208 -2.95 -21.36 -6.85
N GLN A 209 -3.40 -20.25 -7.45
CA GLN A 209 -3.43 -18.95 -6.77
C GLN A 209 -4.80 -18.28 -6.96
N ARG A 210 -5.29 -17.77 -5.83
CA ARG A 210 -6.61 -17.18 -5.58
C ARG A 210 -6.72 -15.79 -6.25
N PRO A 211 -7.92 -15.31 -6.64
CA PRO A 211 -8.07 -14.10 -7.46
C PRO A 211 -8.09 -12.81 -6.62
N ARG A 212 -7.44 -11.75 -7.13
CA ARG A 212 -7.82 -10.36 -6.85
C ARG A 212 -8.66 -9.83 -8.00
N THR A 213 -9.85 -9.35 -7.65
CA THR A 213 -10.87 -8.79 -8.52
C THR A 213 -10.61 -7.29 -8.75
N HIS A 214 -10.39 -6.86 -9.99
CA HIS A 214 -10.72 -5.49 -10.41
C HIS A 214 -11.22 -5.51 -11.86
N SER A 215 -12.54 -5.36 -12.00
CA SER A 215 -13.23 -4.79 -13.16
C SER A 215 -12.64 -3.41 -13.45
N GLY A 216 -12.40 -2.95 -14.68
CA GLY A 216 -13.15 -3.17 -15.91
C GLY A 216 -13.72 -1.82 -16.36
N SER A 217 -13.60 -1.56 -17.66
CA SER A 217 -14.12 -0.44 -18.46
C SER A 217 -13.17 0.75 -18.69
N SER A 218 -12.53 0.91 -19.86
CA SER A 218 -12.96 0.95 -21.27
C SER A 218 -13.32 2.36 -21.75
N GLY A 219 -12.61 2.81 -22.78
CA GLY A 219 -13.17 3.69 -23.81
C GLY A 219 -12.35 4.94 -24.11
N GLY A 220 -11.96 5.12 -25.38
CA GLY A 220 -11.88 6.45 -25.97
C GLY A 220 -10.57 6.79 -26.66
N SER A 221 -10.48 6.41 -27.93
CA SER A 221 -9.46 6.82 -28.90
C SER A 221 -9.75 8.21 -29.49
N GLY A 222 -8.70 8.93 -29.91
CA GLY A 222 -8.75 10.13 -30.77
C GLY A 222 -7.91 11.25 -30.16
N GLY A 223 -7.04 11.99 -30.84
CA GLY A 223 -6.73 12.21 -32.25
C GLY A 223 -5.91 13.51 -32.27
N ARG A 224 -4.81 13.57 -33.03
CA ARG A 224 -3.78 14.63 -33.00
C ARG A 224 -4.15 15.82 -33.91
N GLU A 225 -3.88 17.06 -33.46
CA GLU A 225 -3.41 18.25 -34.23
C GLU A 225 -3.48 19.50 -33.30
N ASN A 226 -2.40 20.18 -32.90
CA ASN A 226 -1.42 21.09 -33.53
C ASN A 226 -1.91 22.50 -33.93
N SER A 227 -1.65 23.46 -33.02
CA SER A 227 -1.04 24.81 -33.16
C SER A 227 -1.39 25.81 -34.28
N GLY A 228 -1.63 27.06 -33.84
CA GLY A 228 -1.53 28.35 -34.59
C GLY A 228 -2.70 29.27 -34.22
N GLY A 229 -2.61 30.56 -33.92
CA GLY A 229 -1.58 31.60 -34.04
C GLY A 229 -2.33 32.94 -34.20
N SER A 230 -1.92 33.96 -33.44
CA SER A 230 -2.49 35.31 -33.22
C SER A 230 -3.08 36.11 -34.40
N SER A 231 -4.08 36.96 -34.12
CA SER A 231 -4.08 38.39 -34.55
C SER A 231 -5.14 39.27 -33.85
N ILE A 232 -4.71 40.50 -33.59
CA ILE A 232 -5.26 41.64 -32.82
C ILE A 232 -6.33 42.46 -33.57
N SER A 233 -7.31 43.06 -32.85
CA SER A 233 -7.66 44.51 -32.88
C SER A 233 -8.95 44.87 -32.10
N VAL A 234 -8.84 45.92 -31.28
CA VAL A 234 -9.85 46.65 -30.44
C VAL A 234 -10.34 47.86 -31.31
N PRO A 235 -11.34 48.74 -31.00
CA PRO A 235 -11.80 49.09 -29.64
C PRO A 235 -13.23 49.68 -29.38
N LEU A 236 -13.43 50.01 -28.09
CA LEU A 236 -14.18 51.14 -27.51
C LEU A 236 -15.73 51.10 -27.43
N ALA A 237 -16.28 51.09 -26.21
CA ALA A 237 -16.95 52.26 -25.60
C ALA A 237 -17.69 51.90 -24.28
N VAL A 238 -17.49 52.72 -23.24
CA VAL A 238 -18.26 52.81 -21.98
C VAL A 238 -19.01 54.15 -22.02
N PRO A 239 -20.28 54.24 -21.54
CA PRO A 239 -20.56 54.97 -20.30
C PRO A 239 -21.68 54.39 -19.41
N THR A 240 -21.45 54.44 -18.10
CA THR A 240 -22.39 54.40 -16.94
C THR A 240 -23.27 55.68 -16.87
N PRO A 241 -24.10 55.92 -15.82
CA PRO A 241 -25.28 55.23 -15.27
C PRO A 241 -26.49 56.21 -15.06
N SER A 242 -27.67 55.76 -14.57
CA SER A 242 -28.51 56.48 -13.57
C SER A 242 -29.87 55.80 -13.17
N PRO A 243 -30.37 56.01 -11.92
CA PRO A 243 -31.64 55.52 -11.30
C PRO A 243 -32.78 56.58 -11.43
N PRO A 244 -33.92 56.69 -10.66
CA PRO A 244 -34.40 56.09 -9.38
C PRO A 244 -35.88 55.58 -9.41
N SER A 245 -36.51 55.12 -8.31
CA SER A 245 -37.49 55.93 -7.56
C SER A 245 -38.19 55.18 -6.38
N LEU A 246 -38.22 55.87 -5.21
CA LEU A 246 -39.27 55.96 -4.16
C LEU A 246 -39.69 54.76 -3.26
N GLY A 247 -39.28 54.87 -1.97
CA GLY A 247 -40.19 55.29 -0.89
C GLY A 247 -40.72 54.22 0.11
N PRO A 248 -40.93 54.57 1.40
CA PRO A 248 -40.83 53.62 2.53
C PRO A 248 -42.16 53.35 3.27
N VAL A 249 -42.25 52.23 4.01
CA VAL A 249 -43.18 52.09 5.15
C VAL A 249 -42.53 51.32 6.30
N SER A 250 -42.75 51.85 7.51
CA SER A 250 -42.25 51.46 8.83
C SER A 250 -43.22 50.52 9.53
N VAL A 251 -42.75 49.46 10.19
CA VAL A 251 -43.48 48.75 11.26
C VAL A 251 -42.48 48.26 12.32
N ALA A 252 -42.73 48.64 13.57
CA ALA A 252 -41.96 48.33 14.78
C ALA A 252 -42.09 46.86 15.24
N PRO A 253 -41.16 46.34 16.07
CA PRO A 253 -41.18 44.97 16.56
C PRO A 253 -42.08 44.77 17.80
N PRO A 254 -42.70 43.60 17.99
CA PRO A 254 -43.50 43.29 19.18
C PRO A 254 -42.61 42.82 20.38
N PRO A 255 -43.10 42.95 21.64
CA PRO A 255 -42.35 42.65 22.87
C PRO A 255 -42.28 41.14 23.20
N PRO A 256 -41.34 40.72 24.08
CA PRO A 256 -41.09 39.30 24.37
C PRO A 256 -42.15 38.66 25.29
N PRO A 257 -42.45 37.36 25.16
CA PRO A 257 -43.31 36.64 26.09
C PRO A 257 -42.54 36.12 27.31
N MET A 258 -43.19 36.22 28.47
CA MET A 258 -42.73 35.74 29.77
C MET A 258 -42.73 34.20 29.87
N VAL A 259 -41.81 33.67 30.65
CA VAL A 259 -41.59 32.24 30.93
C VAL A 259 -42.80 31.63 31.67
N GLN A 260 -43.39 30.58 31.10
CA GLN A 260 -44.38 29.73 31.79
C GLN A 260 -43.92 28.27 31.70
N LEU A 261 -43.50 27.71 32.84
CA LEU A 261 -43.06 26.33 33.00
C LEU A 261 -44.26 25.37 32.97
N THR A 262 -44.45 24.66 31.87
CA THR A 262 -45.13 23.35 31.81
C THR A 262 -44.62 22.56 30.61
N PRO A 263 -44.01 21.37 30.77
CA PRO A 263 -43.82 20.45 29.64
C PRO A 263 -45.04 19.51 29.52
N GLN A 264 -45.78 19.65 28.41
CA GLN A 264 -46.62 18.56 27.89
C GLN A 264 -45.74 17.62 27.06
N ILE A 265 -45.85 16.32 27.32
CA ILE A 265 -45.29 15.26 26.48
C ILE A 265 -46.39 14.84 25.48
N PRO A 266 -46.14 14.78 24.16
CA PRO A 266 -47.06 14.12 23.24
C PRO A 266 -46.83 12.60 23.27
N LEU A 267 -47.84 11.86 23.74
CA LEU A 267 -47.97 10.42 23.51
C LEU A 267 -48.36 10.19 22.04
N THR A 268 -47.46 9.61 21.24
CA THR A 268 -47.85 8.82 20.07
C THR A 268 -46.99 7.57 19.96
N GLY A 269 -47.63 6.42 20.21
CA GLY A 269 -47.34 5.11 19.63
C GLY A 269 -45.99 4.48 19.94
N PHE A 270 -46.01 3.35 20.63
CA PHE A 270 -45.67 2.05 20.02
C PHE A 270 -46.07 0.93 20.98
N VAL A 271 -46.77 -0.06 20.44
CA VAL A 271 -47.23 -1.27 21.12
C VAL A 271 -46.18 -2.34 20.86
N ALA A 272 -45.55 -2.89 21.88
CA ALA A 272 -44.72 -4.10 21.76
C ALA A 272 -44.85 -4.98 23.01
N ARG A 273 -45.88 -5.83 22.94
CA ARG A 273 -45.96 -7.22 23.41
C ARG A 273 -44.82 -7.71 24.33
N VAL A 274 -45.18 -7.94 25.59
CA VAL A 274 -44.46 -8.79 26.55
C VAL A 274 -44.58 -10.25 26.13
N GLN A 275 -43.47 -10.98 26.10
CA GLN A 275 -43.47 -12.45 26.17
C GLN A 275 -42.31 -12.90 27.06
N GLU A 276 -42.66 -13.49 28.21
CA GLU A 276 -41.74 -14.09 29.18
C GLU A 276 -41.08 -15.35 28.60
N THR A 277 -39.77 -15.49 28.81
CA THR A 277 -39.08 -16.78 28.85
C THR A 277 -37.98 -16.74 29.90
N ILE A 278 -38.15 -17.59 30.91
CA ILE A 278 -37.22 -17.91 31.99
C ILE A 278 -36.02 -18.65 31.37
N THR A 279 -34.77 -18.29 31.69
CA THR A 279 -33.62 -19.21 31.88
C THR A 279 -32.44 -18.48 32.56
N ASP A 280 -32.06 -19.02 33.72
CA ASP A 280 -30.75 -19.22 34.36
C ASP A 280 -29.54 -18.30 34.03
N SER A 281 -28.91 -17.81 35.10
CA SER A 281 -27.78 -16.87 35.10
C SER A 281 -26.65 -17.44 35.99
N PRO A 282 -25.38 -17.47 35.55
CA PRO A 282 -24.27 -17.51 36.49
C PRO A 282 -23.75 -16.09 36.75
N ALA A 283 -23.49 -15.80 38.03
CA ALA A 283 -23.12 -14.49 38.57
C ALA A 283 -21.81 -13.91 38.00
N PRO A 284 -21.68 -12.57 37.87
CA PRO A 284 -20.42 -11.93 37.56
C PRO A 284 -19.51 -11.82 38.80
N LEU A 285 -18.20 -11.97 38.57
CA LEU A 285 -17.11 -11.88 39.56
C LEU A 285 -16.94 -10.46 40.13
N PRO A 286 -16.36 -10.30 41.34
CA PRO A 286 -16.17 -8.99 41.99
C PRO A 286 -15.04 -8.15 41.35
N PRO A 287 -15.11 -6.81 41.41
CA PRO A 287 -14.10 -5.90 40.86
C PRO A 287 -12.83 -5.82 41.75
N PRO A 288 -11.65 -5.52 41.15
CA PRO A 288 -10.40 -5.34 41.89
C PRO A 288 -10.35 -4.00 42.66
N PRO A 289 -9.52 -3.91 43.73
CA PRO A 289 -9.42 -2.71 44.57
C PRO A 289 -8.59 -1.58 43.90
N PRO A 290 -8.78 -0.31 44.30
CA PRO A 290 -8.09 0.84 43.71
C PRO A 290 -6.64 0.94 44.21
N GLU A 291 -5.70 1.17 43.29
CA GLU A 291 -4.31 1.49 43.60
C GLU A 291 -4.12 2.98 43.87
N ASP A 292 -3.26 3.27 44.85
CA ASP A 292 -2.91 4.59 45.36
C ASP A 292 -2.30 5.49 44.27
N VAL A 293 -2.87 6.69 44.12
CA VAL A 293 -2.31 7.79 43.33
C VAL A 293 -1.07 8.35 44.03
N VAL A 294 0.11 8.02 43.51
CA VAL A 294 1.35 8.71 43.83
C VAL A 294 1.42 9.98 42.96
N MET A 295 1.31 11.13 43.63
CA MET A 295 1.53 12.46 43.07
C MET A 295 2.94 12.56 42.49
N PHE A 296 3.07 12.83 41.19
CA PHE A 296 4.33 13.26 40.59
C PHE A 296 4.14 14.68 40.04
N GLU A 297 4.93 15.62 40.58
CA GLU A 297 5.00 17.01 40.15
C GLU A 297 5.51 17.11 38.70
N GLU A 298 4.78 17.86 37.88
CA GLU A 298 5.17 18.26 36.52
C GLU A 298 6.09 19.49 36.62
N PRO A 299 7.36 19.44 36.15
CA PRO A 299 8.20 20.63 36.13
C PRO A 299 7.83 21.54 34.95
N SER A 300 7.72 22.83 35.24
CA SER A 300 7.44 23.90 34.30
C SER A 300 8.53 24.08 33.22
N PRO A 301 8.19 24.58 32.01
CA PRO A 301 9.16 24.75 30.95
C PRO A 301 10.13 25.92 31.23
N PRO A 302 11.40 25.85 30.79
CA PRO A 302 12.37 26.90 31.02
C PRO A 302 12.11 28.15 30.14
N PRO A 303 12.58 29.34 30.55
CA PRO A 303 12.35 30.59 29.83
C PRO A 303 13.21 30.68 28.54
N PRO A 304 12.78 31.48 27.54
CA PRO A 304 13.53 31.68 26.29
C PRO A 304 14.80 32.53 26.50
N PRO A 305 15.88 32.28 25.73
CA PRO A 305 17.13 33.04 25.82
C PRO A 305 17.01 34.45 25.17
N PRO A 306 17.85 35.42 25.59
CA PRO A 306 17.82 36.79 25.07
C PRO A 306 18.41 36.90 23.65
N PRO A 307 18.03 37.93 22.87
CA PRO A 307 18.58 38.14 21.53
C PRO A 307 19.98 38.74 21.62
N VAL A 308 20.96 38.08 20.99
CA VAL A 308 22.32 38.62 20.82
C VAL A 308 22.50 38.96 19.34
N ASP A 309 22.58 40.26 19.06
CA ASP A 309 23.08 40.80 17.80
C ASP A 309 24.59 40.53 17.70
N TYR A 310 25.06 39.71 16.75
CA TYR A 310 26.39 39.89 16.17
C TYR A 310 26.46 39.39 14.71
N GLN A 311 26.86 40.35 13.88
CA GLN A 311 27.30 40.32 12.50
C GLN A 311 28.33 39.21 12.20
N GLY A 312 28.14 38.50 11.08
CA GLY A 312 29.19 37.92 10.24
C GLY A 312 30.02 36.77 10.80
N ASP A 313 29.74 35.54 10.35
CA ASP A 313 30.69 34.74 9.54
C ASP A 313 30.02 33.44 9.12
N GLU A 314 30.04 33.19 7.81
CA GLU A 314 29.53 31.98 7.16
C GLU A 314 30.60 30.88 7.25
N GLU A 315 30.43 29.94 8.18
CA GLU A 315 31.05 28.62 8.05
C GLU A 315 30.09 27.56 8.63
N ALA A 316 29.84 26.52 7.84
CA ALA A 316 28.79 25.53 8.03
C ALA A 316 28.86 24.82 9.40
N ALA A 317 27.98 25.20 10.31
CA ALA A 317 27.70 24.42 11.52
C ALA A 317 26.99 23.12 11.11
N VAL A 318 27.77 22.04 11.00
CA VAL A 318 27.25 20.66 10.97
C VAL A 318 26.50 20.45 12.28
N VAL A 319 25.18 20.47 12.22
CA VAL A 319 24.30 20.03 13.31
C VAL A 319 24.52 18.54 13.53
N HIS A 320 25.41 18.19 14.45
CA HIS A 320 25.53 16.84 14.99
C HIS A 320 24.21 16.47 15.69
N TYR A 321 23.35 15.73 15.00
CA TYR A 321 22.22 15.04 15.61
C TYR A 321 22.80 13.99 16.57
N SER A 322 22.86 14.32 17.86
CA SER A 322 23.12 13.33 18.90
C SER A 322 21.79 12.66 19.20
N ASP A 323 21.59 11.47 18.64
CA ASP A 323 20.52 10.56 19.04
C ASP A 323 20.74 10.19 20.52
N PRO A 324 19.77 10.43 21.44
CA PRO A 324 19.89 10.07 22.85
C PRO A 324 20.11 8.57 23.11
N TYR A 325 20.00 7.71 22.10
CA TYR A 325 20.28 6.27 22.17
C TYR A 325 21.66 5.86 21.62
N ALA A 326 22.48 6.79 21.14
CA ALA A 326 23.71 6.44 20.40
C ALA A 326 24.97 6.26 21.25
N ASP A 327 25.00 6.57 22.55
CA ASP A 327 26.24 6.47 23.35
C ASP A 327 26.01 5.86 24.74
N GLU A 328 25.95 4.54 24.78
CA GLU A 328 26.87 3.66 25.52
C GLU A 328 26.31 2.23 25.40
N ASP A 329 27.02 1.36 24.67
CA ASP A 329 26.67 -0.06 24.69
C ASP A 329 26.64 -0.54 26.15
N PRO A 330 25.59 -1.27 26.59
CA PRO A 330 25.46 -1.68 27.98
C PRO A 330 26.74 -2.33 28.51
N HIS A 331 27.07 -2.18 29.79
CA HIS A 331 28.31 -2.76 30.34
C HIS A 331 28.46 -4.28 30.15
N TRP A 332 27.38 -5.01 29.89
CA TRP A 332 27.40 -6.44 29.57
C TRP A 332 27.75 -6.73 28.10
N ALA A 333 27.70 -5.72 27.22
CA ALA A 333 28.02 -5.85 25.82
C ALA A 333 29.53 -6.13 25.65
N PRO A 334 29.89 -7.08 24.78
CA PRO A 334 31.29 -7.38 24.52
C PRO A 334 31.96 -6.19 23.84
N LYS A 335 33.18 -5.85 24.27
CA LYS A 335 33.99 -4.75 23.67
C LYS A 335 34.44 -5.04 22.23
N ALA A 336 34.38 -6.31 21.83
CA ALA A 336 34.72 -6.77 20.49
C ALA A 336 33.61 -7.70 20.01
N TYR A 337 32.98 -7.34 18.90
CA TYR A 337 31.95 -8.11 18.23
C TYR A 337 32.09 -7.90 16.71
N VAL A 338 31.63 -8.88 15.94
CA VAL A 338 31.64 -8.85 14.47
C VAL A 338 30.51 -7.97 13.95
N GLU A 339 29.32 -8.11 14.53
CA GLU A 339 28.12 -7.42 14.05
C GLU A 339 27.07 -7.29 15.15
N LYS A 340 26.28 -6.22 15.10
CA LYS A 340 25.11 -5.99 15.96
C LYS A 340 23.85 -6.36 15.18
N VAL A 341 23.05 -7.26 15.73
CA VAL A 341 21.86 -7.79 15.07
C VAL A 341 20.65 -7.70 15.99
N VAL A 342 19.45 -7.69 15.40
CA VAL A 342 18.17 -7.76 16.10
C VAL A 342 17.52 -9.12 15.83
N ALA A 343 16.97 -9.74 16.87
CA ALA A 343 16.18 -10.95 16.72
C ALA A 343 14.85 -10.65 16.00
N ILE A 344 14.55 -11.38 14.95
CA ILE A 344 13.28 -11.26 14.20
C ILE A 344 12.26 -12.35 14.60
N TYR A 345 12.68 -13.32 15.41
CA TYR A 345 11.84 -14.37 15.97
C TYR A 345 12.31 -14.74 17.38
N ASP A 346 11.41 -15.28 18.19
CA ASP A 346 11.76 -15.93 19.46
C ASP A 346 12.60 -17.19 19.22
N TYR A 347 13.61 -17.40 20.05
CA TYR A 347 14.39 -18.63 20.04
C TYR A 347 14.61 -19.12 21.48
N SER A 348 14.28 -20.39 21.72
CA SER A 348 14.52 -21.07 22.99
C SER A 348 15.60 -22.10 22.80
N LYS A 349 16.63 -22.06 23.65
CA LYS A 349 17.73 -23.02 23.65
C LYS A 349 17.20 -24.44 23.87
N ASP A 350 17.64 -25.37 23.02
CA ASP A 350 17.43 -26.80 23.18
C ASP A 350 18.62 -27.45 23.91
N LYS A 351 19.82 -26.88 23.77
CA LYS A 351 21.05 -27.33 24.44
C LYS A 351 21.62 -26.27 25.38
N GLU A 352 22.54 -26.69 26.25
CA GLU A 352 23.14 -25.79 27.25
C GLU A 352 24.07 -24.73 26.64
N ASP A 353 24.63 -25.00 25.46
CA ASP A 353 25.51 -24.12 24.69
C ASP A 353 24.76 -23.12 23.79
N GLU A 354 23.42 -23.20 23.75
CA GLU A 354 22.56 -22.36 22.91
C GLU A 354 22.02 -21.14 23.69
N LEU A 355 21.78 -20.03 22.97
CA LEU A 355 21.32 -18.76 23.52
C LEU A 355 19.82 -18.58 23.31
N SER A 356 19.03 -18.45 24.39
CA SER A 356 17.62 -18.06 24.29
C SER A 356 17.44 -16.54 24.21
N PHE A 357 16.53 -16.08 23.36
CA PHE A 357 16.15 -14.66 23.23
C PHE A 357 14.73 -14.52 22.68
N MET A 358 14.17 -13.32 22.84
CA MET A 358 12.85 -12.97 22.29
C MET A 358 13.01 -12.11 21.02
N GLU A 359 12.00 -12.09 20.16
CA GLU A 359 11.85 -11.17 19.05
C GLU A 359 12.08 -9.71 19.53
N GLY A 360 12.87 -8.96 18.78
CA GLY A 360 13.30 -7.60 19.10
C GLY A 360 14.54 -7.50 20.00
N SER A 361 15.07 -8.61 20.51
CA SER A 361 16.30 -8.58 21.34
C SER A 361 17.53 -8.18 20.53
N ILE A 362 18.40 -7.36 21.12
CA ILE A 362 19.69 -6.97 20.52
C ILE A 362 20.75 -7.99 20.89
N ILE A 363 21.43 -8.53 19.88
CA ILE A 363 22.46 -9.56 20.04
C ILE A 363 23.75 -9.06 19.40
N TYR A 364 24.86 -9.19 20.12
CA TYR A 364 26.20 -8.90 19.61
C TYR A 364 26.85 -10.19 19.15
N ILE A 365 27.08 -10.33 17.84
CA ILE A 365 27.70 -11.53 17.27
C ILE A 365 29.19 -11.52 17.57
N ILE A 366 29.68 -12.52 18.28
CA ILE A 366 31.12 -12.74 18.52
C ILE A 366 31.72 -13.52 17.33
N LYS A 367 31.00 -14.51 16.80
CA LYS A 367 31.51 -15.38 15.73
C LYS A 367 30.37 -15.90 14.85
N LYS A 368 30.64 -16.01 13.55
CA LYS A 368 29.75 -16.68 12.60
C LYS A 368 30.41 -17.98 12.14
N ASN A 369 29.75 -19.11 12.34
CA ASN A 369 30.23 -20.40 11.85
C ASN A 369 29.67 -20.68 10.45
N ASP A 370 30.39 -21.49 9.67
CA ASP A 370 30.02 -21.82 8.28
C ASP A 370 28.83 -22.80 8.18
N ASP A 371 28.39 -23.36 9.31
CA ASP A 371 27.23 -24.25 9.43
C ASP A 371 25.89 -23.49 9.59
N GLY A 372 25.92 -22.16 9.61
CA GLY A 372 24.75 -21.29 9.76
C GLY A 372 24.41 -20.94 11.20
N TRP A 373 25.21 -21.37 12.17
CA TRP A 373 25.06 -21.00 13.58
C TRP A 373 25.98 -19.82 13.94
N TYR A 374 25.44 -18.87 14.69
CA TYR A 374 26.17 -17.71 15.19
C TYR A 374 26.35 -17.83 16.70
N GLU A 375 27.51 -17.41 17.19
CA GLU A 375 27.80 -17.25 18.61
C GLU A 375 27.66 -15.77 18.95
N GLY A 376 26.85 -15.44 19.93
CA GLY A 376 26.63 -14.05 20.33
C GLY A 376 26.25 -13.88 21.79
N VAL A 377 26.18 -12.61 22.20
CA VAL A 377 25.85 -12.20 23.57
C VAL A 377 24.54 -11.42 23.59
N CYS A 378 23.62 -11.84 24.45
CA CYS A 378 22.38 -11.13 24.76
C CYS A 378 22.22 -11.06 26.28
N ASN A 379 22.00 -9.86 26.83
CA ASN A 379 21.81 -9.64 28.27
C ASN A 379 22.92 -10.27 29.15
N GLY A 380 24.17 -10.27 28.66
CA GLY A 380 25.33 -10.85 29.35
C GLY A 380 25.47 -12.38 29.28
N VAL A 381 24.54 -13.08 28.61
CA VAL A 381 24.63 -14.53 28.36
C VAL A 381 25.19 -14.77 26.96
N THR A 382 26.17 -15.66 26.84
CA THR A 382 26.78 -16.06 25.56
C THR A 382 26.27 -17.44 25.15
N GLY A 383 25.97 -17.64 23.87
CA GLY A 383 25.63 -18.94 23.34
C GLY A 383 25.42 -18.95 21.83
N LEU A 384 25.14 -20.13 21.30
CA LEU A 384 24.90 -20.39 19.88
C LEU A 384 23.42 -20.20 19.52
N PHE A 385 23.15 -19.68 18.33
CA PHE A 385 21.80 -19.58 17.79
C PHE A 385 21.79 -19.62 16.25
N PRO A 386 20.66 -19.96 15.61
CA PRO A 386 20.56 -20.01 14.16
C PRO A 386 20.60 -18.61 13.54
N GLY A 387 21.48 -18.38 12.57
CA GLY A 387 21.68 -17.06 11.95
C GLY A 387 20.46 -16.52 11.19
N ASN A 388 19.49 -17.37 10.83
CA ASN A 388 18.26 -16.97 10.15
C ASN A 388 17.17 -16.39 11.08
N TYR A 389 17.43 -16.33 12.39
CA TYR A 389 16.55 -15.75 13.40
C TYR A 389 16.88 -14.30 13.72
N VAL A 390 17.90 -13.74 13.05
CA VAL A 390 18.39 -12.38 13.29
C VAL A 390 18.56 -11.61 12.00
N GLU A 391 18.45 -10.30 12.07
CA GLU A 391 18.69 -9.36 10.97
C GLU A 391 19.73 -8.32 11.38
N SER A 392 20.62 -7.96 10.45
CA SER A 392 21.64 -6.94 10.66
C SER A 392 21.02 -5.58 10.95
N ILE A 393 21.45 -4.95 12.05
CA ILE A 393 21.10 -3.56 12.32
C ILE A 393 22.06 -2.70 11.50
N MET A 394 21.78 -2.56 10.20
CA MET A 394 22.46 -1.57 9.36
C MET A 394 22.17 -0.19 9.95
N HIS A 395 23.16 0.42 10.60
CA HIS A 395 23.17 1.87 10.76
C HIS A 395 23.19 2.45 9.34
N TYR A 396 22.13 3.16 8.96
CA TYR A 396 22.16 4.03 7.80
C TYR A 396 23.09 5.21 8.13
N ALA A 397 24.40 4.98 8.03
CA ALA A 397 25.44 5.98 8.05
C ALA A 397 26.09 6.00 6.66
N ASP A 398 25.42 6.68 5.73
CA ASP A 398 25.96 7.76 4.87
C ASP A 398 24.92 8.18 3.81
#